data_AF-A0A0Q9U0E2-F1
#
_entry.id   AF-A0A0Q9U0E2-F1
#
_cell.length_a   1.000
_cell.length_b   1.000
_cell.length_c   1.000
_cell.angle_alpha   90.00
_cell.angle_beta   90.00
_cell.angle_gamma   90.00
#
_symmetry.space_group_name_H-M   'P 1'
#
loop_
_entity.id
_entity.type
_entity.pdbx_description
1 polymer ?
#
loop_
_entity_poly.entity_id
_entity_poly.type
_entity_poly.pdbx_seq_one_letter_code
_entity_poly.pdbx_strand_id
1 'polypeptide(L)'
;MSDKTLLRVTDLQRYFPFREVQGLRMVKATVKAVDGISFTVNEGQTLGLVGESGCGKSTTSRLVTRLDEPTGGTVEFEGRDITHLKEHELRDIRRNVQMIFQDPYSSLNPRQTVGAILSTPLRVHGLHKGKEKARVQELLQLVGLNPEHINRYPSEFSGGQRQRIGIARALAVEPKLIIADEPVSALDVSIQAQVMNLLAKLRNELDLAFIFVAHDLGVVRHFCDQVAVMYLGKIVEYGDKKKIYEAPEHPYTQALLSAAPDINVARGIAPKERIRLVGDVPSPIDPPSGCRFRTRCWKAQDICAQQEPPLVSATADLATRTFREGGVHLQACHFPEVKTDLVAEVEHSA
;
A
#
# COMPACT_ATOMS: atom_id res chain seq x y z
N MET A 1 3.56 16.14 12.39
CA MET A 1 2.84 14.85 12.37
C MET A 1 2.63 14.42 13.81
N SER A 2 1.48 13.82 14.09
CA SER A 2 1.17 13.30 15.43
C SER A 2 1.99 12.04 15.69
N ASP A 3 2.53 11.88 16.91
CA ASP A 3 3.16 10.63 17.34
C ASP A 3 2.11 9.59 17.82
N LYS A 4 0.82 9.93 17.73
CA LYS A 4 -0.27 9.05 18.12
C LYS A 4 -0.49 7.99 17.05
N THR A 5 -0.28 6.73 17.43
CA THR A 5 -0.56 5.57 16.58
C THR A 5 -2.06 5.43 16.31
N LEU A 6 -2.43 5.49 15.03
CA LEU A 6 -3.80 5.26 14.58
C LEU A 6 -4.04 3.77 14.29
N LEU A 7 -3.08 3.12 13.65
CA LEU A 7 -3.11 1.70 13.31
C LEU A 7 -1.80 1.03 13.73
N ARG A 8 -1.89 -0.11 14.40
CA ARG A 8 -0.76 -1.00 14.69
C ARG A 8 -1.07 -2.40 14.17
N VAL A 9 -0.16 -2.93 13.38
CA VAL A 9 -0.23 -4.29 12.84
C VAL A 9 0.95 -5.06 13.39
N THR A 10 0.70 -6.21 14.00
CA THR A 10 1.73 -7.04 14.65
C THR A 10 1.62 -8.48 14.20
N ASP A 11 2.71 -9.02 13.63
CA ASP A 11 2.84 -10.41 13.17
C ASP A 11 1.64 -10.90 12.34
N LEU A 12 1.09 -10.02 11.48
CA LEU A 12 -0.13 -10.29 10.73
C LEU A 12 0.08 -11.43 9.74
N GLN A 13 -0.82 -12.41 9.77
CA GLN A 13 -0.75 -13.61 8.95
C GLN A 13 -2.06 -13.87 8.23
N ARG A 14 -1.98 -14.33 6.98
CA ARG A 14 -3.11 -14.87 6.23
C ARG A 14 -2.66 -16.00 5.33
N TYR A 15 -3.09 -17.20 5.70
CA TYR A 15 -2.79 -18.43 4.99
C TYR A 15 -4.04 -18.98 4.31
N PHE A 16 -3.94 -19.32 3.03
CA PHE A 16 -5.03 -19.90 2.26
C PHE A 16 -4.78 -21.39 2.00
N PRO A 17 -5.76 -22.27 2.27
CA PRO A 17 -5.64 -23.67 1.88
C PRO A 17 -5.68 -23.76 0.35
N PHE A 18 -4.69 -24.43 -0.23
CA PHE A 18 -4.63 -24.71 -1.65
C PHE A 18 -4.84 -26.21 -1.88
N ARG A 19 -5.74 -26.55 -2.79
CA ARG A 19 -6.02 -27.92 -3.20
C ARG A 19 -6.07 -27.95 -4.72
N GLU A 20 -5.20 -28.76 -5.31
CA GLU A 20 -5.19 -29.01 -6.75
C GLU A 20 -5.19 -30.51 -7.02
N VAL A 21 -5.96 -30.92 -8.02
CA VAL A 21 -5.99 -32.31 -8.49
C VAL A 21 -5.06 -32.39 -9.69
N GLN A 22 -3.92 -33.07 -9.52
CA GLN A 22 -2.97 -33.35 -10.60
C GLN A 22 -3.05 -34.84 -10.94
N GLY A 23 -3.84 -35.17 -11.97
CA GLY A 23 -4.13 -36.55 -12.34
C GLY A 23 -4.89 -37.29 -11.25
N LEU A 24 -4.33 -38.39 -10.73
CA LEU A 24 -4.90 -39.20 -9.64
C LEU A 24 -4.50 -38.71 -8.23
N ARG A 25 -3.64 -37.69 -8.11
CA ARG A 25 -3.09 -37.23 -6.82
C ARG A 25 -3.65 -35.86 -6.44
N MET A 26 -4.09 -35.74 -5.19
CA MET A 26 -4.49 -34.46 -4.60
C MET A 26 -3.29 -33.80 -3.93
N VAL A 27 -2.86 -32.65 -4.45
CA VAL A 27 -1.84 -31.81 -3.83
C VAL A 27 -2.55 -30.90 -2.84
N LYS A 28 -2.17 -30.99 -1.55
CA LYS A 28 -2.61 -30.07 -0.50
C LYS A 28 -1.43 -29.21 -0.12
N ALA A 29 -1.56 -27.90 -0.27
CA ALA A 29 -0.54 -26.93 0.13
C ALA A 29 -1.20 -25.76 0.87
N THR A 30 -0.39 -24.88 1.42
CA THR A 30 -0.86 -23.67 2.11
C THR A 30 -0.15 -22.46 1.52
N VAL A 31 -0.91 -21.56 0.90
CA VAL A 31 -0.37 -20.32 0.36
C VAL A 31 -0.26 -19.31 1.48
N LYS A 32 0.97 -18.90 1.80
CA LYS A 32 1.24 -17.87 2.80
C LYS A 32 1.21 -16.48 2.18
N ALA A 33 0.01 -15.97 1.93
CA ALA A 33 -0.18 -14.68 1.24
C ALA A 33 0.36 -13.49 2.05
N VAL A 34 0.17 -13.53 3.37
CA VAL A 34 0.80 -12.62 4.33
C VAL A 34 1.36 -13.47 5.45
N ASP A 35 2.61 -13.26 5.84
CA ASP A 35 3.33 -14.16 6.73
C ASP A 35 4.14 -13.42 7.80
N GLY A 36 3.44 -12.83 8.76
CA GLY A 36 4.08 -12.22 9.92
C GLY A 36 4.64 -10.84 9.65
N ILE A 37 3.82 -9.97 9.04
CA ILE A 37 4.21 -8.59 8.77
C ILE A 37 3.80 -7.69 9.94
N SER A 38 4.64 -6.69 10.24
CA SER A 38 4.37 -5.71 11.29
C SER A 38 4.68 -4.30 10.81
N PHE A 39 3.81 -3.35 11.12
CA PHE A 39 4.01 -1.93 10.81
C PHE A 39 3.03 -1.07 11.63
N THR A 40 3.30 0.23 11.68
CA THR A 40 2.42 1.21 12.31
C THR A 40 2.10 2.34 11.35
N VAL A 41 0.92 2.94 11.52
CA VAL A 41 0.52 4.18 10.85
C VAL A 41 0.00 5.14 11.92
N ASN A 42 0.60 6.31 12.02
CA ASN A 42 0.17 7.38 12.91
C ASN A 42 -0.92 8.26 12.27
N GLU A 43 -1.59 9.06 13.08
CA GLU A 43 -2.56 10.05 12.58
C GLU A 43 -1.91 11.03 11.59
N GLY A 44 -2.58 11.29 10.46
CA GLY A 44 -2.07 12.12 9.37
C GLY A 44 -0.86 11.56 8.61
N GLN A 45 -0.37 10.36 8.96
CA GLN A 45 0.78 9.73 8.34
C GLN A 45 0.39 8.89 7.12
N THR A 46 1.31 8.80 6.17
CA THR A 46 1.16 7.98 4.96
C THR A 46 2.22 6.88 4.90
N LEU A 47 1.76 5.64 4.80
CA LEU A 47 2.58 4.45 4.61
C LEU A 47 2.43 3.93 3.19
N GLY A 48 3.52 3.85 2.45
CA GLY A 48 3.59 3.17 1.16
C GLY A 48 3.80 1.66 1.36
N LEU A 49 2.93 0.83 0.80
CA LEU A 49 3.11 -0.63 0.75
C LEU A 49 3.43 -1.05 -0.68
N VAL A 50 4.68 -1.47 -0.93
CA VAL A 50 5.21 -1.61 -2.30
C VAL A 50 5.77 -3.00 -2.56
N GLY A 51 5.69 -3.48 -3.79
CA GLY A 51 6.27 -4.74 -4.23
C GLY A 51 5.65 -5.25 -5.53
N GLU A 52 6.23 -6.29 -6.12
CA GLU A 52 5.72 -6.92 -7.35
C GLU A 52 4.28 -7.46 -7.16
N SER A 53 3.59 -7.72 -8.29
CA SER A 53 2.27 -8.33 -8.26
C SER A 53 2.30 -9.68 -7.52
N GLY A 54 1.26 -9.98 -6.75
CA GLY A 54 1.15 -11.24 -5.99
C GLY A 54 1.99 -11.32 -4.70
N CYS A 55 2.70 -10.27 -4.30
CA CYS A 55 3.50 -10.30 -3.06
C CYS A 55 2.69 -10.14 -1.75
N GLY A 56 1.36 -10.03 -1.81
CA GLY A 56 0.49 -9.98 -0.63
C GLY A 56 -0.11 -8.62 -0.27
N LYS A 57 0.18 -7.54 -1.01
CA LYS A 57 -0.25 -6.16 -0.68
C LYS A 57 -1.78 -6.00 -0.55
N SER A 58 -2.54 -6.41 -1.57
CA SER A 58 -4.00 -6.31 -1.54
C SER A 58 -4.62 -7.25 -0.50
N THR A 59 -3.96 -8.37 -0.18
CA THR A 59 -4.35 -9.22 0.96
C THR A 59 -4.16 -8.46 2.27
N THR A 60 -3.01 -7.82 2.48
CA THR A 60 -2.77 -6.94 3.64
C THR A 60 -3.85 -5.87 3.78
N SER A 61 -4.21 -5.19 2.68
CA SER A 61 -5.28 -4.17 2.66
C SER A 61 -6.62 -4.72 3.17
N ARG A 62 -7.00 -5.92 2.74
CA ARG A 62 -8.26 -6.59 3.14
C ARG A 62 -8.25 -7.06 4.59
N LEU A 63 -7.10 -7.48 5.10
CA LEU A 63 -6.92 -7.87 6.50
C LEU A 63 -7.05 -6.66 7.43
N VAL A 64 -6.36 -5.55 7.10
CA VAL A 64 -6.41 -4.32 7.91
C VAL A 64 -7.82 -3.73 7.94
N THR A 65 -8.56 -3.80 6.83
CA THR A 65 -9.97 -3.34 6.77
C THR A 65 -10.98 -4.33 7.37
N ARG A 66 -10.53 -5.51 7.84
CA ARG A 66 -11.42 -6.62 8.26
C ARG A 66 -12.48 -6.96 7.21
N LEU A 67 -12.08 -6.96 5.94
CA LEU A 67 -12.81 -7.59 4.84
C LEU A 67 -12.47 -9.09 4.75
N ASP A 68 -11.24 -9.44 5.09
CA ASP A 68 -10.80 -10.82 5.31
C ASP A 68 -10.35 -10.98 6.77
N GLU A 69 -10.49 -12.20 7.32
CA GLU A 69 -10.00 -12.52 8.66
C GLU A 69 -8.54 -12.98 8.66
N PRO A 70 -7.69 -12.41 9.53
CA PRO A 70 -6.35 -12.92 9.76
C PRO A 70 -6.36 -14.36 10.26
N THR A 71 -5.37 -15.16 9.86
CA THR A 71 -5.10 -16.48 10.45
C THR A 71 -4.24 -16.39 11.70
N GLY A 72 -3.58 -15.26 11.91
CA GLY A 72 -2.71 -14.97 13.06
C GLY A 72 -2.29 -13.51 13.10
N GLY A 73 -1.63 -13.11 14.19
CA GLY A 73 -1.24 -11.72 14.47
C GLY A 73 -2.38 -10.86 14.98
N THR A 74 -2.13 -9.55 15.08
CA THR A 74 -3.11 -8.56 15.56
C THR A 74 -3.16 -7.33 14.67
N VAL A 75 -4.36 -6.75 14.60
CA VAL A 75 -4.65 -5.44 14.00
C VAL A 75 -5.32 -4.60 15.08
N GLU A 76 -4.67 -3.52 15.50
CA GLU A 76 -5.19 -2.55 16.46
C GLU A 76 -5.49 -1.23 15.77
N PHE A 77 -6.70 -0.70 15.97
CA PHE A 77 -7.13 0.60 15.47
C PHE A 77 -7.52 1.49 16.65
N GLU A 78 -6.90 2.67 16.78
CA GLU A 78 -7.05 3.57 17.93
C GLU A 78 -6.84 2.88 19.29
N GLY A 79 -5.88 1.96 19.36
CA GLY A 79 -5.55 1.19 20.57
C GLY A 79 -6.54 0.07 20.91
N ARG A 80 -7.56 -0.16 20.06
CA ARG A 80 -8.49 -1.30 20.20
C ARG A 80 -8.09 -2.41 19.25
N ASP A 81 -7.93 -3.63 19.76
CA ASP A 81 -7.79 -4.83 18.93
C ASP A 81 -9.08 -5.05 18.11
N ILE A 82 -8.92 -5.02 16.78
CA ILE A 82 -10.00 -5.23 15.81
C ILE A 82 -9.89 -6.58 15.10
N THR A 83 -8.97 -7.47 15.46
CA THR A 83 -8.58 -8.67 14.71
C THR A 83 -9.73 -9.67 14.54
N HIS A 84 -10.51 -9.89 15.60
CA HIS A 84 -11.61 -10.87 15.63
C HIS A 84 -12.92 -10.28 16.16
N LEU A 85 -13.08 -8.95 16.08
CA LEU A 85 -14.35 -8.30 16.40
C LEU A 85 -15.50 -8.86 15.58
N LYS A 86 -16.68 -8.91 16.22
CA LYS A 86 -17.93 -9.34 15.58
C LYS A 86 -18.43 -8.28 14.61
N GLU A 87 -19.23 -8.70 13.64
CA GLU A 87 -19.72 -7.86 12.54
C GLU A 87 -20.42 -6.56 13.00
N HIS A 88 -21.18 -6.60 14.11
CA HIS A 88 -21.86 -5.41 14.63
C HIS A 88 -20.88 -4.37 15.20
N GLU A 89 -19.76 -4.80 15.78
CA GLU A 89 -18.71 -3.93 16.34
C GLU A 89 -17.84 -3.35 15.22
N LEU A 90 -17.70 -4.08 14.11
CA LEU A 90 -16.98 -3.63 12.92
C LEU A 90 -17.67 -2.47 12.20
N ARG A 91 -18.96 -2.23 12.44
CA ARG A 91 -19.69 -1.15 11.75
C ARG A 91 -19.07 0.22 11.99
N ASP A 92 -18.64 0.50 13.21
CA ASP A 92 -17.99 1.76 13.56
C ASP A 92 -16.55 1.82 13.05
N ILE A 93 -15.83 0.69 13.10
CA ILE A 93 -14.47 0.59 12.55
C ILE A 93 -14.49 0.84 11.04
N ARG A 94 -15.41 0.19 10.32
CA ARG A 94 -15.57 0.38 8.87
C ARG A 94 -15.99 1.79 8.51
N ARG A 95 -16.64 2.55 9.39
CA ARG A 95 -16.85 3.98 9.14
C ARG A 95 -15.52 4.76 9.11
N ASN A 96 -14.62 4.43 10.04
CA ASN A 96 -13.35 5.14 10.22
C ASN A 96 -12.22 4.63 9.29
N VAL A 97 -12.31 3.39 8.82
CA VAL A 97 -11.34 2.75 7.92
C VAL A 97 -12.02 2.45 6.59
N GLN A 98 -11.64 3.21 5.56
CA GLN A 98 -12.23 3.12 4.23
C GLN A 98 -11.22 2.62 3.20
N MET A 99 -11.71 1.99 2.13
CA MET A 99 -10.87 1.46 1.06
C MET A 99 -11.23 2.10 -0.28
N ILE A 100 -10.21 2.55 -1.00
CA ILE A 100 -10.29 2.89 -2.42
C ILE A 100 -9.74 1.68 -3.18
N PHE A 101 -10.59 1.07 -4.01
CA PHE A 101 -10.24 -0.15 -4.75
C PHE A 101 -9.47 0.16 -6.04
N GLN A 102 -8.71 -0.83 -6.51
CA GLN A 102 -7.86 -0.78 -7.70
C GLN A 102 -8.60 -0.43 -8.99
N ASP A 103 -9.81 -0.99 -9.18
CA ASP A 103 -10.59 -0.75 -10.40
C ASP A 103 -11.80 0.18 -10.14
N PRO A 104 -11.79 1.42 -10.68
CA PRO A 104 -12.92 2.33 -10.57
C PRO A 104 -14.18 1.82 -11.28
N TYR A 105 -14.05 0.93 -12.27
CA TYR A 105 -15.19 0.42 -13.04
C TYR A 105 -16.00 -0.60 -12.23
N SER A 106 -15.34 -1.66 -11.75
CA SER A 106 -16.02 -2.71 -10.96
C SER A 106 -16.44 -2.25 -9.57
N SER A 107 -15.80 -1.20 -9.03
CA SER A 107 -16.14 -0.72 -7.69
C SER A 107 -17.40 0.15 -7.63
N LEU A 108 -17.89 0.68 -8.75
CA LEU A 108 -19.11 1.50 -8.82
C LEU A 108 -20.27 0.73 -9.47
N ASN A 109 -21.46 0.75 -8.86
CA ASN A 109 -22.63 0.10 -9.46
C ASN A 109 -23.10 0.89 -10.71
N PRO A 110 -22.98 0.34 -11.93
CA PRO A 110 -23.30 1.08 -13.15
C PRO A 110 -24.80 1.37 -13.32
N ARG A 111 -25.66 0.70 -12.54
CA ARG A 111 -27.13 0.89 -12.58
C ARG A 111 -27.62 1.95 -11.59
N GLN A 112 -26.71 2.59 -10.85
CA GLN A 112 -27.05 3.65 -9.90
C GLN A 112 -26.45 4.96 -10.34
N THR A 113 -27.15 6.06 -10.07
CA THR A 113 -26.59 7.40 -10.27
C THR A 113 -25.47 7.67 -9.28
N VAL A 114 -24.57 8.58 -9.61
CA VAL A 114 -23.49 9.01 -8.72
C VAL A 114 -24.05 9.52 -7.39
N GLY A 115 -25.18 10.22 -7.42
CA GLY A 115 -25.86 10.66 -6.19
C GLY A 115 -26.34 9.50 -5.32
N ALA A 116 -26.89 8.45 -5.91
CA ALA A 116 -27.29 7.25 -5.17
C ALA A 116 -26.07 6.53 -4.58
N ILE A 117 -24.98 6.41 -5.34
CA ILE A 117 -23.72 5.80 -4.90
C ILE A 117 -23.14 6.54 -3.70
N LEU A 118 -23.05 7.86 -3.77
CA LEU A 118 -22.44 8.70 -2.72
C LEU A 118 -23.36 8.88 -1.49
N SER A 119 -24.69 8.85 -1.67
CA SER A 119 -25.65 8.93 -0.56
C SER A 119 -25.86 7.60 0.17
N THR A 120 -25.53 6.46 -0.45
CA THR A 120 -25.66 5.14 0.18
C THR A 120 -24.87 5.02 1.48
N PRO A 121 -23.55 5.32 1.53
CA PRO A 121 -22.81 5.26 2.79
C PRO A 121 -23.35 6.24 3.85
N LEU A 122 -23.78 7.43 3.44
CA LEU A 122 -24.42 8.40 4.36
C LEU A 122 -25.66 7.79 5.03
N ARG A 123 -26.55 7.17 4.24
CA ARG A 123 -27.77 6.53 4.76
C ARG A 123 -27.45 5.32 5.64
N VAL A 124 -26.50 4.49 5.23
CA VAL A 124 -26.09 3.29 5.98
C VAL A 124 -25.56 3.67 7.37
N HIS A 125 -24.84 4.78 7.50
CA HIS A 125 -24.32 5.26 8.78
C HIS A 125 -25.19 6.34 9.44
N GLY A 126 -26.36 6.67 8.88
CA GLY A 126 -27.28 7.66 9.42
C GLY A 126 -26.71 9.09 9.48
N LEU A 127 -25.80 9.43 8.57
CA LEU A 127 -25.12 10.72 8.50
C LEU A 127 -25.92 11.70 7.64
N HIS A 128 -25.86 13.00 7.97
CA HIS A 128 -26.46 14.06 7.17
C HIS A 128 -27.95 13.84 6.86
N LYS A 129 -28.71 13.27 7.80
CA LYS A 129 -30.14 12.94 7.61
C LYS A 129 -30.93 14.15 7.10
N GLY A 130 -31.60 13.98 5.96
CA GLY A 130 -32.39 15.03 5.30
C GLY A 130 -31.56 16.09 4.57
N LYS A 131 -30.22 15.96 4.55
CA LYS A 131 -29.26 16.84 3.87
C LYS A 131 -28.29 16.07 2.97
N GLU A 132 -28.60 14.81 2.66
CA GLU A 132 -27.72 13.90 1.92
C GLU A 132 -27.38 14.47 0.54
N LYS A 133 -28.36 15.09 -0.14
CA LYS A 133 -28.14 15.70 -1.45
C LYS A 133 -27.09 16.82 -1.40
N ALA A 134 -27.18 17.71 -0.40
CA ALA A 134 -26.22 18.80 -0.23
C ALA A 134 -24.82 18.24 0.07
N ARG A 135 -24.73 17.24 0.96
CA ARG A 135 -23.46 16.58 1.27
C ARG A 135 -22.84 15.90 0.04
N VAL A 136 -23.64 15.24 -0.78
CA VAL A 136 -23.17 14.64 -2.04
C VAL A 136 -22.62 15.70 -3.00
N GLN A 137 -23.27 16.86 -3.09
CA GLN A 137 -22.79 17.97 -3.91
C GLN A 137 -21.45 18.53 -3.42
N GLU A 138 -21.28 18.68 -2.11
CA GLU A 138 -20.00 19.05 -1.49
C GLU A 138 -18.91 18.01 -1.80
N LEU A 139 -19.21 16.71 -1.67
CA LEU A 139 -18.27 15.63 -1.96
C LEU A 139 -17.81 15.64 -3.42
N LEU A 140 -18.72 15.90 -4.37
CA LEU A 140 -18.38 16.05 -5.78
C LEU A 140 -17.44 17.24 -6.00
N GLN A 141 -17.75 18.39 -5.40
CA GLN A 141 -16.91 19.57 -5.49
C GLN A 141 -15.51 19.33 -4.90
N LEU A 142 -15.44 18.65 -3.76
CA LEU A 142 -14.21 18.33 -3.05
C LEU A 142 -13.25 17.51 -3.91
N VAL A 143 -13.76 16.57 -4.72
CA VAL A 143 -12.97 15.79 -5.68
C VAL A 143 -12.82 16.44 -7.06
N GLY A 144 -13.25 17.69 -7.21
CA GLY A 144 -13.12 18.49 -8.43
C GLY A 144 -14.08 18.07 -9.55
N LEU A 145 -15.28 17.62 -9.22
CA LEU A 145 -16.37 17.31 -10.15
C LEU A 145 -17.51 18.33 -10.00
N ASN A 146 -18.27 18.55 -11.09
CA ASN A 146 -19.43 19.43 -11.06
C ASN A 146 -20.54 18.82 -10.15
N PRO A 147 -21.01 19.53 -9.11
CA PRO A 147 -22.09 19.07 -8.23
C PRO A 147 -23.41 18.76 -8.95
N GLU A 148 -23.65 19.35 -10.11
CA GLU A 148 -24.85 19.10 -10.93
C GLU A 148 -24.87 17.70 -11.55
N HIS A 149 -23.73 17.02 -11.62
CA HIS A 149 -23.63 15.67 -12.20
C HIS A 149 -24.20 14.57 -11.28
N ILE A 150 -24.87 14.91 -10.18
CA ILE A 150 -25.45 13.98 -9.22
C ILE A 150 -26.39 12.94 -9.85
N ASN A 151 -27.10 13.30 -10.93
CA ASN A 151 -28.05 12.41 -11.60
C ASN A 151 -27.42 11.56 -12.72
N ARG A 152 -26.13 11.75 -13.02
CA ARG A 152 -25.42 10.96 -14.03
C ARG A 152 -25.07 9.57 -13.51
N TYR A 153 -24.92 8.62 -14.42
CA TYR A 153 -24.43 7.27 -14.17
C TYR A 153 -22.90 7.21 -14.33
N PRO A 154 -22.22 6.27 -13.67
CA PRO A 154 -20.78 6.08 -13.80
C PRO A 154 -20.30 5.96 -15.27
N SER A 155 -21.11 5.36 -16.15
CA SER A 155 -20.82 5.21 -17.58
C SER A 155 -20.55 6.54 -18.31
N GLU A 156 -21.08 7.64 -17.79
CA GLU A 156 -20.99 8.98 -18.38
C GLU A 156 -19.74 9.76 -17.94
N PHE A 157 -18.83 9.12 -17.20
CA PHE A 157 -17.59 9.71 -16.70
C PHE A 157 -16.35 9.02 -17.26
N SER A 158 -15.25 9.76 -17.39
CA SER A 158 -13.94 9.20 -17.73
C SER A 158 -13.37 8.34 -16.60
N GLY A 159 -12.35 7.51 -16.87
CA GLY A 159 -11.72 6.66 -15.85
C GLY A 159 -11.24 7.44 -14.63
N GLY A 160 -10.56 8.57 -14.83
CA GLY A 160 -10.11 9.44 -13.74
C GLY A 160 -11.26 10.08 -12.95
N GLN A 161 -12.35 10.46 -13.61
CA GLN A 161 -13.54 10.98 -12.93
C GLN A 161 -14.24 9.90 -12.10
N ARG A 162 -14.31 8.65 -12.59
CA ARG A 162 -14.82 7.52 -11.80
C ARG A 162 -13.95 7.23 -10.59
N GLN A 163 -12.63 7.32 -10.73
CA GLN A 163 -11.72 7.20 -9.58
C GLN A 163 -12.00 8.28 -8.53
N ARG A 164 -12.20 9.53 -8.97
CA ARG A 164 -12.60 10.65 -8.09
C ARG A 164 -13.94 10.38 -7.40
N ILE A 165 -14.92 9.79 -8.07
CA ILE A 165 -16.18 9.34 -7.45
C ILE A 165 -15.92 8.25 -6.41
N GLY A 166 -15.02 7.30 -6.67
CA GLY A 166 -14.59 6.29 -5.71
C GLY A 166 -13.96 6.90 -4.46
N ILE A 167 -13.11 7.92 -4.62
CA ILE A 167 -12.52 8.70 -3.52
C ILE A 167 -13.62 9.42 -2.73
N ALA A 168 -14.53 10.13 -3.42
CA ALA A 168 -15.66 10.82 -2.78
C ALA A 168 -16.53 9.86 -1.96
N ARG A 169 -16.74 8.63 -2.44
CA ARG A 169 -17.49 7.60 -1.72
C ARG A 169 -16.81 7.21 -0.41
N ALA A 170 -15.49 7.01 -0.43
CA ALA A 170 -14.72 6.71 0.77
C ALA A 170 -14.77 7.87 1.78
N LEU A 171 -14.70 9.12 1.29
CA LEU A 171 -14.77 10.32 2.13
C LEU A 171 -16.15 10.59 2.72
N ALA A 172 -17.22 10.04 2.14
CA ALA A 172 -18.58 10.33 2.54
C ALA A 172 -18.86 10.05 4.03
N VAL A 173 -18.15 9.09 4.62
CA VAL A 173 -18.33 8.69 6.03
C VAL A 173 -17.36 9.36 7.00
N GLU A 174 -16.54 10.28 6.51
CA GLU A 174 -15.51 11.02 7.27
C GLU A 174 -14.52 10.06 7.95
N PRO A 175 -13.77 9.26 7.17
CA PRO A 175 -12.83 8.29 7.71
C PRO A 175 -11.62 8.98 8.37
N LYS A 176 -10.89 8.23 9.20
CA LYS A 176 -9.57 8.61 9.72
C LYS A 176 -8.43 7.96 8.95
N LEU A 177 -8.67 6.75 8.41
CA LEU A 177 -7.71 5.97 7.64
C LEU A 177 -8.31 5.59 6.29
N ILE A 178 -7.56 5.83 5.23
CA ILE A 178 -7.87 5.35 3.89
C ILE A 178 -6.81 4.37 3.41
N ILE A 179 -7.24 3.18 3.00
CA ILE A 179 -6.40 2.22 2.29
C ILE A 179 -6.65 2.40 0.80
N ALA A 180 -5.64 2.92 0.09
CA ALA A 180 -5.70 3.14 -1.34
C ALA A 180 -4.97 1.98 -2.03
N ASP A 181 -5.74 0.99 -2.50
CA ASP A 181 -5.20 -0.23 -3.12
C ASP A 181 -4.98 -0.02 -4.61
N GLU A 182 -3.76 0.35 -5.00
CA GLU A 182 -3.39 0.70 -6.38
C GLU A 182 -4.34 1.72 -7.03
N PRO A 183 -4.58 2.89 -6.41
CA PRO A 183 -5.66 3.82 -6.79
C PRO A 183 -5.43 4.50 -8.15
N VAL A 184 -4.29 4.26 -8.81
CA VAL A 184 -3.88 4.92 -10.05
C VAL A 184 -3.42 3.95 -11.13
N SER A 185 -3.38 2.63 -10.87
CA SER A 185 -2.74 1.66 -11.76
C SER A 185 -3.43 1.53 -13.13
N ALA A 186 -4.75 1.72 -13.19
CA ALA A 186 -5.53 1.63 -14.43
C ALA A 186 -5.67 2.98 -15.18
N LEU A 187 -4.93 4.01 -14.79
CA LEU A 187 -5.09 5.38 -15.32
C LEU A 187 -3.86 5.81 -16.13
N ASP A 188 -4.10 6.65 -17.14
CA ASP A 188 -3.03 7.31 -17.91
C ASP A 188 -2.17 8.21 -17.02
N VAL A 189 -0.87 8.34 -17.34
CA VAL A 189 0.13 9.06 -16.51
C VAL A 189 -0.32 10.47 -16.09
N SER A 190 -0.92 11.24 -17.01
CA SER A 190 -1.41 12.59 -16.71
C SER A 190 -2.57 12.58 -15.70
N ILE A 191 -3.45 11.58 -15.77
CA ILE A 191 -4.56 11.39 -14.83
C ILE A 191 -4.06 10.86 -13.49
N GLN A 192 -3.05 9.97 -13.48
CA GLN A 192 -2.41 9.51 -12.24
C GLN A 192 -1.91 10.71 -11.43
N ALA A 193 -1.16 11.63 -12.05
CA ALA A 193 -0.67 12.83 -11.39
C ALA A 193 -1.80 13.70 -10.80
N GLN A 194 -2.89 13.88 -11.53
CA GLN A 194 -4.05 14.63 -11.03
C GLN A 194 -4.71 13.96 -9.81
N VAL A 195 -4.84 12.63 -9.82
CA VAL A 195 -5.42 11.88 -8.69
C VAL A 195 -4.47 11.93 -7.48
N MET A 196 -3.16 11.79 -7.70
CA MET A 196 -2.16 11.91 -6.62
C MET A 196 -2.18 13.30 -5.97
N ASN A 197 -2.26 14.37 -6.77
CA ASN A 197 -2.38 15.73 -6.26
C ASN A 197 -3.68 15.93 -5.47
N LEU A 198 -4.79 15.33 -5.92
CA LEU A 198 -6.05 15.34 -5.17
C LEU A 198 -5.89 14.63 -3.83
N LEU A 199 -5.31 13.42 -3.80
CA LEU A 199 -5.11 12.68 -2.55
C LEU A 199 -4.20 13.44 -1.58
N ALA A 200 -3.12 14.06 -2.07
CA ALA A 200 -2.23 14.88 -1.26
C ALA A 200 -2.94 16.11 -0.66
N LYS A 201 -3.78 16.78 -1.46
CA LYS A 201 -4.64 17.88 -0.99
C LYS A 201 -5.58 17.40 0.12
N LEU A 202 -6.31 16.31 -0.12
CA LEU A 202 -7.28 15.75 0.83
C LEU A 202 -6.62 15.31 2.13
N ARG A 203 -5.43 14.69 2.05
CA ARG A 203 -4.63 14.33 3.22
C ARG A 203 -4.40 15.53 4.13
N ASN A 204 -3.94 16.63 3.54
CA ASN A 204 -3.58 17.82 4.30
C ASN A 204 -4.81 18.58 4.82
N GLU A 205 -5.89 18.67 4.02
CA GLU A 205 -7.10 19.40 4.41
C GLU A 205 -7.96 18.67 5.44
N LEU A 206 -7.92 17.34 5.46
CA LEU A 206 -8.80 16.50 6.29
C LEU A 206 -8.05 15.68 7.36
N ASP A 207 -6.74 15.89 7.50
CA ASP A 207 -5.85 15.17 8.45
C ASP A 207 -5.97 13.64 8.35
N LEU A 208 -6.05 13.13 7.12
CA LEU A 208 -6.25 11.71 6.84
C LEU A 208 -4.94 10.93 6.90
N ALA A 209 -4.96 9.77 7.55
CA ALA A 209 -3.91 8.78 7.39
C ALA A 209 -4.14 7.92 6.13
N PHE A 210 -3.07 7.46 5.50
CA PHE A 210 -3.16 6.55 4.35
C PHE A 210 -2.26 5.33 4.48
N ILE A 211 -2.78 4.18 4.01
CA ILE A 211 -1.96 3.09 3.49
C ILE A 211 -2.09 3.13 1.97
N PHE A 212 -1.01 3.48 1.28
CA PHE A 212 -0.97 3.61 -0.16
C PHE A 212 -0.28 2.38 -0.77
N VAL A 213 -1.05 1.51 -1.40
CA VAL A 213 -0.51 0.32 -2.06
C VAL A 213 -0.13 0.65 -3.49
N ALA A 214 1.08 0.28 -3.88
CA ALA A 214 1.57 0.45 -5.24
C ALA A 214 2.47 -0.72 -5.65
N HIS A 215 2.66 -0.88 -6.96
CA HIS A 215 3.67 -1.78 -7.52
C HIS A 215 4.94 -1.03 -7.94
N ASP A 216 4.91 0.30 -7.99
CA ASP A 216 6.03 1.16 -8.41
C ASP A 216 6.42 2.13 -7.27
N LEU A 217 7.72 2.14 -6.94
CA LEU A 217 8.31 3.07 -5.97
C LEU A 217 8.27 4.52 -6.48
N GLY A 218 8.18 4.80 -7.78
CA GLY A 218 8.07 6.16 -8.31
C GLY A 218 6.86 6.92 -7.77
N VAL A 219 5.68 6.28 -7.77
CA VAL A 219 4.42 6.88 -7.28
C VAL A 219 4.46 7.12 -5.76
N VAL A 220 5.08 6.21 -5.01
CA VAL A 220 5.13 6.26 -3.54
C VAL A 220 6.01 7.41 -3.04
N ARG A 221 7.06 7.78 -3.77
CA ARG A 221 8.06 8.80 -3.36
C ARG A 221 7.42 10.15 -3.04
N HIS A 222 6.41 10.56 -3.79
CA HIS A 222 5.82 11.90 -3.64
C HIS A 222 4.72 11.97 -2.58
N PHE A 223 4.11 10.84 -2.24
CA PHE A 223 2.93 10.81 -1.37
C PHE A 223 3.20 10.28 0.03
N CYS A 224 4.14 9.32 0.16
CA CYS A 224 4.33 8.58 1.40
C CYS A 224 5.44 9.16 2.30
N ASP A 225 5.27 9.00 3.61
CA ASP A 225 6.25 9.36 4.64
C ASP A 225 7.15 8.18 4.98
N GLN A 226 6.55 6.99 5.08
CA GLN A 226 7.23 5.72 5.28
C GLN A 226 6.94 4.75 4.15
N VAL A 227 7.82 3.77 3.96
CA VAL A 227 7.69 2.74 2.94
C VAL A 227 7.96 1.38 3.55
N ALA A 228 7.07 0.42 3.28
CA ALA A 228 7.22 -1.01 3.54
C ALA A 228 7.30 -1.74 2.19
N VAL A 229 8.45 -2.34 1.91
CA VAL A 229 8.69 -3.15 0.72
C VAL A 229 8.34 -4.60 1.04
N MET A 230 7.36 -5.15 0.34
CA MET A 230 6.89 -6.52 0.47
C MET A 230 7.43 -7.42 -0.65
N TYR A 231 7.90 -8.61 -0.26
CA TYR A 231 8.25 -9.68 -1.18
C TYR A 231 7.72 -11.02 -0.66
N LEU A 232 6.93 -11.71 -1.50
CA LEU A 232 6.28 -12.99 -1.18
C LEU A 232 5.71 -13.02 0.25
N GLY A 233 4.78 -12.12 0.60
CA GLY A 233 4.07 -12.14 1.89
C GLY A 233 4.87 -11.65 3.11
N LYS A 234 6.11 -11.21 2.94
CA LYS A 234 6.97 -10.66 4.00
C LYS A 234 7.32 -9.21 3.71
N ILE A 235 7.52 -8.41 4.76
CA ILE A 235 8.20 -7.11 4.63
C ILE A 235 9.70 -7.38 4.64
N VAL A 236 10.39 -6.99 3.57
CA VAL A 236 11.83 -7.18 3.41
C VAL A 236 12.64 -5.92 3.71
N GLU A 237 12.00 -4.75 3.64
CA GLU A 237 12.59 -3.47 4.04
C GLU A 237 11.48 -2.52 4.49
N TYR A 238 11.70 -1.79 5.57
CA TYR A 238 10.74 -0.85 6.14
C TYR A 238 11.45 0.35 6.72
N GLY A 239 10.99 1.56 6.41
CA GLY A 239 11.54 2.74 7.05
C GLY A 239 11.03 4.03 6.48
N ASP A 240 11.64 5.12 6.93
CA ASP A 240 11.38 6.44 6.38
C ASP A 240 11.71 6.46 4.90
N LYS A 241 10.84 7.12 4.12
CA LYS A 241 11.02 7.30 2.69
C LYS A 241 12.46 7.68 2.36
N LYS A 242 13.00 8.73 2.98
CA LYS A 242 14.33 9.25 2.66
C LYS A 242 15.40 8.14 2.66
N LYS A 243 15.41 7.29 3.69
CA LYS A 243 16.38 6.20 3.81
C LYS A 243 16.16 5.09 2.78
N ILE A 244 14.91 4.73 2.50
CA ILE A 244 14.59 3.70 1.51
C ILE A 244 15.05 4.12 0.10
N TYR A 245 14.92 5.39 -0.27
CA TYR A 245 15.31 5.85 -1.61
C TYR A 245 16.78 6.25 -1.72
N GLU A 246 17.38 6.82 -0.67
CA GLU A 246 18.77 7.28 -0.72
C GLU A 246 19.77 6.21 -0.30
N ALA A 247 19.36 5.24 0.51
CA ALA A 247 20.23 4.23 1.09
C ALA A 247 19.54 2.85 1.20
N PRO A 248 18.89 2.32 0.14
CA PRO A 248 18.27 1.00 0.17
C PRO A 248 19.29 -0.10 0.53
N GLU A 249 18.95 -0.92 1.52
CA GLU A 249 19.85 -1.96 2.05
C GLU A 249 19.53 -3.36 1.51
N HIS A 250 18.26 -3.64 1.18
CA HIS A 250 17.86 -4.96 0.70
C HIS A 250 18.01 -5.05 -0.83
N PRO A 251 18.69 -6.11 -1.37
CA PRO A 251 18.89 -6.28 -2.82
C PRO A 251 17.62 -6.20 -3.68
N TYR A 252 16.49 -6.68 -3.16
CA TYR A 252 15.20 -6.52 -3.84
C TYR A 252 14.78 -5.05 -4.00
N THR A 253 14.86 -4.25 -2.93
CA THR A 253 14.54 -2.81 -2.96
C THR A 253 15.46 -2.09 -3.93
N GLN A 254 16.75 -2.44 -3.91
CA GLN A 254 17.74 -1.90 -4.84
C GLN A 254 17.35 -2.17 -6.30
N ALA A 255 16.91 -3.39 -6.59
CA ALA A 255 16.45 -3.76 -7.92
C ALA A 255 15.19 -2.99 -8.34
N LEU A 256 14.19 -2.87 -7.45
CA LEU A 256 12.98 -2.10 -7.71
C LEU A 256 13.29 -0.63 -8.01
N LEU A 257 14.17 0.00 -7.24
CA LEU A 257 14.59 1.39 -7.47
C LEU A 257 15.33 1.53 -8.80
N SER A 258 16.27 0.62 -9.10
CA SER A 258 17.00 0.66 -10.38
C SER A 258 16.12 0.49 -11.63
N ALA A 259 14.92 -0.06 -11.45
CA ALA A 259 13.95 -0.25 -12.53
C ALA A 259 13.03 0.97 -12.74
N ALA A 260 12.98 1.90 -11.78
CA ALA A 260 12.14 3.09 -11.86
C ALA A 260 12.60 4.01 -13.01
N PRO A 261 11.67 4.68 -13.72
CA PRO A 261 12.03 5.63 -14.77
C PRO A 261 12.88 6.79 -14.22
N ASP A 262 14.01 7.06 -14.87
CA ASP A 262 14.89 8.17 -14.52
C ASP A 262 14.63 9.37 -15.45
N ILE A 263 14.18 10.48 -14.87
CA ILE A 263 13.92 11.73 -15.62
C ILE A 263 15.24 12.34 -16.13
N ASN A 264 16.35 12.13 -15.44
CA ASN A 264 17.66 12.61 -15.89
C ASN A 264 18.06 11.94 -17.20
N VAL A 265 17.69 10.67 -17.39
CA VAL A 265 17.85 9.98 -18.68
C VAL A 265 16.98 10.60 -19.75
N ALA A 266 15.72 10.95 -19.43
CA ALA A 266 14.86 11.70 -20.35
C ALA A 266 15.42 13.10 -20.70
N ARG A 267 16.26 13.67 -19.83
CA ARG A 267 17.00 14.94 -20.03
C ARG A 267 18.37 14.77 -20.69
N GLY A 268 18.72 13.56 -21.13
CA GLY A 268 19.95 13.28 -21.90
C GLY A 268 21.16 12.85 -21.07
N ILE A 269 21.00 12.58 -19.77
CA ILE A 269 22.06 12.02 -18.92
C ILE A 269 22.15 10.51 -19.17
N ALA A 270 23.37 9.96 -19.18
CA ALA A 270 23.56 8.53 -19.40
C ALA A 270 22.83 7.70 -18.32
N PRO A 271 22.09 6.64 -18.68
CA PRO A 271 21.39 5.81 -17.71
C PRO A 271 22.37 5.13 -16.76
N LYS A 272 22.09 5.22 -15.45
CA LYS A 272 22.81 4.42 -14.44
C LYS A 272 22.50 2.93 -14.64
N GLU A 273 23.35 2.08 -14.05
CA GLU A 273 23.26 0.62 -14.15
C GLU A 273 21.89 0.13 -13.64
N ARG A 274 21.17 -0.64 -14.48
CA ARG A 274 19.90 -1.28 -14.11
C ARG A 274 20.16 -2.69 -13.60
N ILE A 275 19.71 -2.98 -12.39
CA ILE A 275 19.80 -4.33 -11.83
C ILE A 275 18.68 -5.16 -12.45
N ARG A 276 19.05 -6.10 -13.33
CA ARG A 276 18.11 -7.05 -13.91
C ARG A 276 17.96 -8.25 -13.00
N LEU A 277 16.76 -8.41 -12.42
CA LEU A 277 16.41 -9.65 -11.73
C LEU A 277 16.25 -10.78 -12.75
N VAL A 278 16.95 -11.88 -12.53
CA VAL A 278 16.89 -13.07 -13.39
C VAL A 278 15.90 -14.06 -12.79
N GLY A 279 15.07 -14.65 -13.65
CA GLY A 279 14.05 -15.63 -13.26
C GLY A 279 12.73 -15.01 -12.78
N ASP A 280 11.69 -15.86 -12.79
CA ASP A 280 10.34 -15.48 -12.39
C ASP A 280 10.21 -15.38 -10.87
N VAL A 281 9.17 -14.66 -10.43
CA VAL A 281 8.77 -14.65 -9.01
C VAL A 281 8.38 -16.08 -8.62
N PRO A 282 9.00 -16.67 -7.57
CA PRO A 282 8.65 -18.00 -7.10
C PRO A 282 7.18 -18.10 -6.71
N SER A 283 6.62 -19.30 -6.84
CA SER A 283 5.23 -19.55 -6.46
C SER A 283 5.02 -19.30 -4.95
N PRO A 284 3.99 -18.53 -4.55
CA PRO A 284 3.60 -18.41 -3.15
C PRO A 284 3.12 -19.72 -2.50
N ILE A 285 2.84 -20.76 -3.31
CA ILE A 285 2.43 -22.09 -2.85
C ILE A 285 3.63 -22.83 -2.22
N ASP A 286 4.82 -22.65 -2.78
CA ASP A 286 6.07 -23.29 -2.33
C ASP A 286 7.20 -22.23 -2.30
N PRO A 287 7.19 -21.35 -1.29
CA PRO A 287 8.16 -20.27 -1.21
C PRO A 287 9.56 -20.81 -0.91
N PRO A 288 10.63 -20.16 -1.40
CA PRO A 288 11.98 -20.58 -1.10
C PRO A 288 12.28 -20.60 0.42
N SER A 289 12.94 -21.64 0.92
CA SER A 289 13.37 -21.80 2.34
C SER A 289 14.29 -20.69 2.87
N GLY A 290 14.23 -20.31 4.15
CA GLY A 290 15.08 -19.23 4.66
C GLY A 290 14.74 -17.88 4.00
N CYS A 291 15.70 -17.22 3.34
CA CYS A 291 15.44 -15.97 2.61
C CYS A 291 14.61 -16.22 1.35
N ARG A 292 13.40 -15.64 1.31
CA ARG A 292 12.47 -15.74 0.17
C ARG A 292 13.05 -15.21 -1.13
N PHE A 293 13.89 -14.19 -1.07
CA PHE A 293 14.47 -13.54 -2.25
C PHE A 293 15.71 -14.26 -2.79
N ARG A 294 16.24 -15.29 -2.12
CA ARG A 294 17.55 -15.87 -2.48
C ARG A 294 17.66 -16.36 -3.92
N THR A 295 16.55 -16.82 -4.53
CA THR A 295 16.57 -17.40 -5.88
C THR A 295 16.74 -16.34 -6.97
N ARG A 296 16.53 -15.06 -6.64
CA ARG A 296 16.71 -13.90 -7.53
C ARG A 296 17.78 -12.93 -7.03
N CYS A 297 18.39 -13.23 -5.88
CA CYS A 297 19.40 -12.38 -5.24
C CYS A 297 20.79 -12.72 -5.77
N TRP A 298 21.48 -11.75 -6.36
CA TRP A 298 22.86 -11.91 -6.83
C TRP A 298 23.90 -12.04 -5.70
N LYS A 299 23.48 -11.79 -4.45
CA LYS A 299 24.30 -11.93 -3.23
C LYS A 299 23.97 -13.18 -2.42
N ALA A 300 23.12 -14.06 -2.92
CA ALA A 300 22.70 -15.24 -2.17
C ALA A 300 23.90 -16.12 -1.82
N GLN A 301 23.97 -16.53 -0.55
CA GLN A 301 24.94 -17.50 -0.02
C GLN A 301 24.18 -18.64 0.68
N ASP A 302 24.90 -19.66 1.14
CA ASP A 302 24.29 -20.86 1.76
C ASP A 302 23.38 -20.54 2.95
N ILE A 303 23.77 -19.56 3.78
CA ILE A 303 22.94 -19.13 4.92
C ILE A 303 21.56 -18.63 4.47
N CYS A 304 21.45 -18.02 3.28
CA CYS A 304 20.19 -17.53 2.75
C CYS A 304 19.22 -18.67 2.41
N ALA A 305 19.69 -19.89 2.16
CA ALA A 305 18.83 -21.05 1.95
C ALA A 305 18.40 -21.72 3.27
N GLN A 306 19.19 -21.56 4.32
CA GLN A 306 19.01 -22.24 5.60
C GLN A 306 18.23 -21.40 6.63
N GLN A 307 18.38 -20.07 6.60
CA GLN A 307 17.86 -19.19 7.64
C GLN A 307 17.10 -18.00 7.05
N GLU A 308 15.94 -17.70 7.62
CA GLU A 308 15.17 -16.50 7.29
C GLU A 308 15.82 -15.30 7.99
N PRO A 309 16.25 -14.25 7.26
CA PRO A 309 16.84 -13.07 7.87
C PRO A 309 15.77 -12.32 8.68
N PRO A 310 16.05 -11.91 9.93
CA PRO A 310 15.10 -11.14 10.72
C PRO A 310 14.98 -9.71 10.19
N LEU A 311 13.80 -9.09 10.34
CA LEU A 311 13.59 -7.68 10.01
C LEU A 311 14.17 -6.81 11.15
N VAL A 312 15.40 -6.35 10.97
CA VAL A 312 16.14 -5.57 11.99
C VAL A 312 16.77 -4.35 11.36
N SER A 313 17.04 -3.33 12.16
CA SER A 313 17.91 -2.23 11.72
C SER A 313 19.31 -2.77 11.48
N ALA A 314 19.98 -2.36 10.40
CA ALA A 314 21.43 -2.48 10.34
C ALA A 314 21.98 -1.84 11.63
N THR A 315 22.64 -2.67 12.44
CA THR A 315 23.23 -2.27 13.71
C THR A 315 23.96 -0.95 13.54
N ALA A 316 23.71 -0.01 14.47
CA ALA A 316 24.50 1.21 14.63
C ALA A 316 25.96 0.88 14.34
N ASP A 317 26.55 1.69 13.48
CA ASP A 317 27.93 1.66 13.07
C ASP A 317 28.82 1.46 14.32
N LEU A 318 29.17 0.20 14.63
CA LEU A 318 29.81 -0.20 15.89
C LEU A 318 31.20 0.43 16.02
N ALA A 319 31.73 0.97 14.93
CA ALA A 319 32.99 1.70 14.84
C ALA A 319 32.86 3.20 15.18
N THR A 320 31.72 3.85 14.94
CA THR A 320 31.60 5.33 15.02
C THR A 320 30.75 5.83 16.18
N ARG A 321 29.99 4.96 16.87
CA ARG A 321 29.09 5.33 17.99
C ARG A 321 28.16 6.53 17.67
N THR A 322 27.98 6.85 16.39
CA THR A 322 26.97 7.80 15.95
C THR A 322 25.69 7.01 15.80
N PHE A 323 24.75 7.26 16.71
CA PHE A 323 23.35 7.06 16.39
C PHE A 323 23.10 7.86 15.10
N ARG A 324 22.77 7.20 13.99
CA ARG A 324 22.29 7.91 12.81
C ARG A 324 21.08 8.72 13.28
N GLU A 325 21.23 10.05 13.36
CA GLU A 325 20.10 10.94 13.56
C GLU A 325 19.06 10.63 12.49
N GLY A 326 17.81 10.41 12.91
CA GLY A 326 16.67 10.27 12.02
C GLY A 326 16.17 8.83 11.87
N GLY A 327 15.09 8.51 12.58
CA GLY A 327 14.03 7.58 12.20
C GLY A 327 14.33 6.11 11.86
N VAL A 328 13.26 5.33 11.68
CA VAL A 328 13.27 3.86 11.59
C VAL A 328 13.72 3.41 10.20
N HIS A 329 14.62 2.43 10.14
CA HIS A 329 14.97 1.70 8.91
C HIS A 329 15.39 0.28 9.28
N LEU A 330 14.60 -0.68 8.83
CA LEU A 330 14.71 -2.11 9.10
C LEU A 330 14.82 -2.84 7.76
N GLN A 331 15.59 -3.92 7.74
CA GLN A 331 15.82 -4.72 6.55
C GLN A 331 15.94 -6.20 6.92
N ALA A 332 15.51 -7.09 6.02
CA ALA A 332 15.56 -8.55 6.19
C ALA A 332 16.53 -9.19 5.18
N CYS A 333 17.82 -8.90 5.34
CA CYS A 333 18.94 -9.46 4.56
C CYS A 333 20.07 -9.86 5.51
N HIS A 334 20.71 -11.00 5.21
CA HIS A 334 21.94 -11.43 5.89
C HIS A 334 23.15 -10.58 5.49
N PHE A 335 23.10 -9.93 4.33
CA PHE A 335 24.18 -9.14 3.76
C PHE A 335 23.66 -7.76 3.30
N PRO A 336 23.15 -6.91 4.23
CA PRO A 336 22.71 -5.57 3.89
C PRO A 336 23.88 -4.76 3.33
N GLU A 337 23.61 -3.95 2.33
CA GLU A 337 24.60 -3.05 1.76
C GLU A 337 23.90 -1.78 1.34
N VAL A 338 24.35 -0.64 1.85
CA VAL A 338 23.82 0.65 1.43
C VAL A 338 24.29 0.94 0.02
N LYS A 339 23.35 1.14 -0.91
CA LYS A 339 23.65 1.63 -2.25
C LYS A 339 23.00 2.99 -2.49
N THR A 340 23.81 4.02 -2.59
CA THR A 340 23.37 5.41 -2.81
C THR A 340 23.14 5.76 -4.29
N ASP A 341 23.66 4.95 -5.21
CA ASP A 341 23.65 5.23 -6.65
C ASP A 341 22.51 4.57 -7.43
N LEU A 342 21.38 4.30 -6.78
CA LEU A 342 20.22 3.66 -7.40
C LEU A 342 19.14 4.73 -7.62
N VAL A 343 18.86 5.05 -8.90
CA VAL A 343 18.09 6.26 -9.21
C VAL A 343 16.60 6.11 -8.88
N ALA A 344 16.04 7.17 -8.31
CA ALA A 344 14.69 7.65 -8.60
C ALA A 344 14.68 9.18 -8.46
N GLU A 345 15.50 9.92 -9.20
CA GLU A 345 15.56 11.38 -9.08
C GLU A 345 14.39 12.06 -9.81
N VAL A 346 13.66 12.89 -9.05
CA VAL A 346 12.75 13.92 -9.54
C VAL A 346 13.09 15.19 -8.77
N GLU A 347 13.83 16.11 -9.39
CA GLU A 347 13.97 17.48 -8.87
C GLU A 347 12.69 18.27 -9.16
N HIS A 348 12.18 18.99 -8.16
CA HIS A 348 11.11 19.95 -8.31
C HIS A 348 11.68 21.30 -8.75
N SER A 349 11.21 21.80 -9.90
CA SER A 349 11.21 23.24 -10.17
C SER A 349 10.28 23.93 -9.18
N ALA A 350 10.77 25.03 -8.59
CA ALA A 350 10.06 25.88 -7.64
C ALA A 350 8.74 26.48 -8.17
#